data_AF-A0A812W7E2-F1
#
_entry.id   AF-A0A812W7E2-F1
#
_cell.length_a   1.000
_cell.length_b   1.000
_cell.length_c   1.000
_cell.angle_alpha   90.00
_cell.angle_beta   90.00
_cell.angle_gamma   90.00
#
_symmetry.space_group_name_H-M   'P 1'
#
loop_
_entity.id
_entity.type
_entity.pdbx_description
1 polymer ?
#
loop_
_entity_poly.entity_id
_entity_poly.type
_entity_poly.pdbx_seq_one_letter_code
_entity_poly.pdbx_strand_id
1 'polypeptide(L)'
;MAVDAGVTVEAGDLNAPHNFVRFHLGKWIPYAQRIVYLDTDVIVKGDVCELHDSVFHQSHIVSGKVLAAVPRRHLPLSFYLKVFSPRMPVWLPSSAPSFNAGVMVIDMRAW
;
A
#
# COMPACT_ATOMS: atom_id res chain seq x y z
N MET A 1 28.71 8.97 18.93
CA MET A 1 28.94 7.98 17.84
C MET A 1 27.61 7.75 17.15
N ALA A 2 27.44 8.31 15.95
CA ALA A 2 26.29 7.99 15.11
C ALA A 2 26.59 6.65 14.45
N VAL A 3 25.75 5.65 14.71
CA VAL A 3 25.74 4.45 13.87
C VAL A 3 25.20 4.89 12.52
N ASP A 4 26.09 4.92 11.53
CA ASP A 4 25.72 5.00 10.13
C ASP A 4 24.84 3.79 9.87
N ALA A 5 23.54 4.04 9.68
CA ALA A 5 22.62 3.01 9.24
C ALA A 5 23.05 2.68 7.82
N GLY A 6 23.97 1.72 7.71
CA GLY A 6 24.50 1.22 6.45
C GLY A 6 23.34 1.06 5.48
N VAL A 7 23.47 1.74 4.34
CA VAL A 7 22.59 1.56 3.19
C VAL A 7 22.62 0.07 2.88
N THR A 8 21.60 -0.65 3.35
CA THR A 8 21.42 -2.04 3.01
C THR A 8 21.15 -2.07 1.52
N VAL A 9 22.06 -2.74 0.79
CA VAL A 9 22.09 -2.91 -0.67
C VAL A 9 20.84 -3.65 -1.20
N GLU A 10 19.88 -4.00 -0.33
CA GLU A 10 18.59 -4.61 -0.66
C GLU A 10 17.44 -3.59 -0.80
N ALA A 11 17.62 -2.33 -0.41
CA ALA A 11 16.65 -1.30 -0.73
C ALA A 11 16.82 -0.90 -2.20
N GLY A 12 16.20 -1.65 -3.11
CA GLY A 12 16.03 -1.23 -4.51
C GLY A 12 15.55 0.22 -4.58
N ASP A 13 15.84 0.92 -5.67
CA ASP A 13 15.57 2.37 -5.79
C ASP A 13 14.09 2.69 -5.47
N LEU A 14 13.82 3.07 -4.22
CA LEU A 14 12.47 3.34 -3.72
C LEU A 14 11.86 4.54 -4.44
N ASN A 15 12.68 5.36 -5.12
CA ASN A 15 12.24 6.49 -5.92
C ASN A 15 11.97 6.14 -7.39
N ALA A 16 12.21 4.88 -7.79
CA ALA A 16 11.99 4.48 -9.16
C ALA A 16 10.51 4.65 -9.55
N PRO A 17 10.21 5.18 -10.75
CA PRO A 17 8.84 5.48 -11.17
C PRO A 17 7.86 4.29 -11.07
N HIS A 18 8.35 3.06 -11.24
CA HIS A 18 7.53 1.85 -11.17
C HIS A 18 6.89 1.65 -9.78
N ASN A 19 7.50 2.16 -8.70
CA ASN A 19 6.92 2.12 -7.35
C ASN A 19 5.64 2.97 -7.21
N PHE A 20 5.34 3.82 -8.20
CA PHE A 20 4.20 4.72 -8.19
C PHE A 20 3.13 4.33 -9.22
N VAL A 21 3.37 3.32 -10.05
CA VAL A 21 2.46 2.88 -11.12
C VAL A 21 1.05 2.57 -10.60
N ARG A 22 0.95 1.95 -9.42
CA ARG A 22 -0.33 1.64 -8.76
C ARG A 22 -1.26 2.85 -8.57
N PHE A 23 -0.71 4.07 -8.46
CA PHE A 23 -1.52 5.29 -8.36
C PHE A 23 -2.15 5.72 -9.69
N HIS A 24 -1.65 5.23 -10.81
CA HIS A 24 -2.12 5.56 -12.16
C HIS A 24 -3.12 4.56 -12.73
N LEU A 25 -3.43 3.48 -12.01
CA LEU A 25 -4.29 2.39 -12.49
C LEU A 25 -5.68 2.87 -12.91
N GLY A 26 -6.28 3.82 -12.19
CA GLY A 26 -7.59 4.40 -12.56
C GLY A 26 -7.59 5.14 -13.89
N LYS A 27 -6.44 5.67 -14.32
CA LYS A 27 -6.28 6.31 -15.63
C LYS A 27 -6.04 5.29 -16.73
N TRP A 28 -5.33 4.20 -16.44
CA TRP A 28 -4.90 3.23 -17.45
C TRP A 28 -5.90 2.10 -17.68
N ILE A 29 -6.69 1.73 -16.66
CA ILE A 29 -7.68 0.67 -16.72
C ILE A 29 -9.03 1.20 -16.20
N PRO A 30 -9.63 2.20 -16.87
CA PRO A 30 -10.80 2.93 -16.36
C PRO A 30 -12.09 2.09 -16.31
N TYR A 31 -12.12 0.94 -16.99
CA TYR A 31 -13.28 0.06 -17.05
C TYR A 31 -13.28 -1.02 -15.97
N ALA A 32 -12.13 -1.25 -15.32
CA ALA A 32 -12.07 -2.19 -14.22
C ALA A 32 -12.86 -1.62 -13.04
N GLN A 33 -13.74 -2.43 -12.46
CA GLN A 33 -14.49 -2.03 -11.26
C GLN A 33 -13.67 -2.25 -10.00
N ARG A 34 -12.75 -3.21 -10.06
CA ARG A 34 -11.86 -3.59 -8.96
C ARG A 34 -10.55 -4.12 -9.53
N ILE A 35 -9.46 -3.83 -8.85
CA ILE A 35 -8.13 -4.34 -9.21
C ILE A 35 -7.52 -5.03 -8.00
N VAL A 36 -6.98 -6.23 -8.21
CA VAL A 36 -6.01 -6.84 -7.30
C VAL A 36 -4.62 -6.49 -7.82
N TYR A 37 -3.85 -5.75 -7.03
CA TYR A 37 -2.47 -5.38 -7.33
C TYR A 37 -1.51 -6.25 -6.52
N LEU A 38 -0.54 -6.87 -7.21
CA LEU A 38 0.50 -7.72 -6.65
C LEU A 38 1.86 -7.24 -7.19
N ASP A 39 2.84 -7.03 -6.31
CA ASP A 39 4.23 -6.77 -6.72
C ASP A 39 4.83 -8.01 -7.41
N THR A 40 5.89 -7.81 -8.20
CA THR A 40 6.50 -8.85 -9.04
C THR A 40 7.18 -9.97 -8.24
N ASP A 41 7.45 -9.74 -6.96
CA ASP A 41 8.10 -10.67 -6.03
C ASP A 41 7.09 -11.43 -5.14
N VAL A 42 5.78 -11.28 -5.40
CA VAL A 42 4.73 -11.97 -4.65
C VAL A 42 4.58 -13.42 -5.13
N ILE A 43 4.69 -14.37 -4.20
CA ILE A 43 4.34 -15.79 -4.43
C ILE A 43 2.86 -16.02 -4.08
N VAL A 44 2.06 -16.43 -5.05
CA VAL A 44 0.63 -16.75 -4.87
C VAL A 44 0.46 -18.24 -4.59
N LYS A 45 -0.20 -18.59 -3.48
CA LYS A 45 -0.47 -19.98 -3.06
C LYS A 45 -1.96 -20.39 -3.10
N GLY A 46 -2.86 -19.49 -3.47
CA GLY A 46 -4.31 -19.71 -3.46
C GLY A 46 -5.00 -18.98 -4.61
N ASP A 47 -6.33 -19.06 -4.65
CA ASP A 47 -7.11 -18.39 -5.69
C ASP A 47 -7.17 -16.87 -5.45
N VAL A 48 -6.74 -16.10 -6.45
CA VAL A 48 -6.78 -14.63 -6.41
C VAL A 48 -8.22 -14.12 -6.49
N CYS A 49 -9.14 -14.90 -7.08
CA CYS A 49 -10.56 -14.54 -7.15
C CYS A 49 -11.16 -14.42 -5.74
N GLU A 50 -10.77 -15.29 -4.80
CA GLU A 50 -11.21 -15.19 -3.41
C GLU A 50 -10.82 -13.85 -2.78
N LEU A 51 -9.62 -13.34 -3.05
CA LEU A 51 -9.17 -12.03 -2.60
C LEU A 51 -9.94 -10.89 -3.30
N HIS A 52 -10.19 -11.01 -4.60
CA HIS A 52 -10.98 -10.03 -5.37
C HIS A 52 -12.43 -9.93 -4.87
N ASP A 53 -13.06 -11.05 -4.56
CA ASP A 53 -14.48 -11.11 -4.23
C ASP A 53 -14.70 -10.85 -2.74
N SER A 54 -14.00 -11.51 -1.83
CA SER A 54 -14.34 -11.48 -0.39
C SER A 54 -14.12 -10.13 0.28
N VAL A 55 -13.10 -9.38 -0.14
CA VAL A 55 -12.56 -8.21 0.59
C VAL A 55 -13.59 -7.10 0.81
N PHE A 56 -14.48 -6.89 -0.16
CA PHE A 56 -15.55 -5.89 -0.07
C PHE A 56 -16.95 -6.51 0.02
N HIS A 57 -17.12 -7.81 -0.21
CA HIS A 57 -18.42 -8.48 -0.06
C HIS A 57 -18.83 -8.67 1.41
N GLN A 58 -17.88 -8.78 2.33
CA GLN A 58 -18.18 -8.83 3.77
C GLN A 58 -18.54 -7.46 4.37
N SER A 59 -18.46 -6.37 3.59
CA SER A 59 -18.76 -5.01 4.06
C SER A 59 -20.11 -4.51 3.59
N HIS A 60 -21.19 -5.07 4.13
CA HIS A 60 -22.44 -4.33 4.29
C HIS A 60 -22.33 -3.18 5.32
N ILE A 61 -21.13 -2.93 5.90
CA ILE A 61 -20.96 -2.12 7.11
C ILE A 61 -20.12 -0.84 6.91
N VAL A 62 -19.40 -0.61 5.81
CA VAL A 62 -18.64 0.67 5.69
C VAL A 62 -18.66 1.23 4.27
N SER A 63 -19.63 2.10 4.01
CA SER A 63 -19.59 3.03 2.87
C SER A 63 -18.30 3.84 2.91
N GLY A 64 -17.64 4.01 1.76
CA GLY A 64 -16.44 4.87 1.63
C GLY A 64 -15.08 4.19 1.76
N LYS A 65 -15.00 2.85 1.84
CA LYS A 65 -13.72 2.14 1.74
C LYS A 65 -13.33 1.97 0.27
N VAL A 66 -12.16 2.49 -0.10
CA VAL A 66 -11.64 2.44 -1.49
C VAL A 66 -10.50 1.42 -1.64
N LEU A 67 -9.79 1.13 -0.54
CA LEU A 67 -8.58 0.34 -0.56
C LEU A 67 -8.56 -0.67 0.60
N ALA A 68 -8.17 -1.90 0.29
CA ALA A 68 -7.78 -2.90 1.26
C ALA A 68 -6.33 -3.32 1.04
N ALA A 69 -5.57 -3.49 2.12
CA ALA A 69 -4.18 -3.89 2.10
C ALA A 69 -3.82 -4.69 3.35
N VAL A 70 -2.72 -5.44 3.30
CA VAL A 70 -2.28 -6.28 4.43
C VAL A 70 -1.64 -5.39 5.52
N PRO A 71 -2.22 -5.29 6.73
CA PRO A 71 -1.69 -4.43 7.78
C PRO A 71 -0.38 -4.97 8.35
N ARG A 72 0.57 -4.09 8.64
CA ARG A 72 1.78 -4.41 9.40
C ARG A 72 1.54 -4.07 10.88
N ARG A 73 1.53 -5.09 11.73
CA ARG A 73 1.19 -4.94 13.16
C ARG A 73 2.32 -4.38 14.03
N HIS A 74 3.56 -4.43 13.55
CA HIS A 74 4.75 -4.15 14.39
C HIS A 74 5.55 -2.93 13.96
N LEU A 75 5.17 -2.26 12.86
CA LEU A 75 5.93 -1.13 12.31
C LEU A 75 4.98 0.04 12.04
N PRO A 76 5.05 1.13 12.84
CA PRO A 76 4.27 2.33 12.57
C PRO A 76 4.79 3.05 11.33
N LEU A 77 3.99 3.97 10.80
CA LEU A 77 4.37 4.80 9.65
C LEU A 77 5.69 5.56 9.86
N SER A 78 5.97 5.97 11.10
CA SER A 78 7.22 6.63 11.51
C SER A 78 8.49 5.81 11.32
N PHE A 79 8.38 4.49 11.13
CA PHE A 79 9.53 3.66 10.75
C PHE A 79 9.97 3.94 9.30
N TYR A 80 9.02 4.21 8.41
CA TYR A 80 9.27 4.41 6.98
C TYR A 80 9.41 5.88 6.60
N LEU A 81 8.75 6.76 7.34
CA LEU A 81 8.71 8.19 7.07
C LEU A 81 9.36 8.97 8.21
N LYS A 82 10.13 10.00 7.87
CA LYS A 82 10.66 10.98 8.83
C LYS A 82 9.56 11.92 9.31
N VAL A 83 8.53 11.40 9.98
CA VAL A 83 7.28 12.11 10.33
C VAL A 83 7.49 13.37 11.18
N PHE A 84 8.61 13.48 11.90
CA PHE A 84 8.97 14.66 12.70
C PHE A 84 9.85 15.67 11.95
N SER A 85 10.11 15.46 10.66
CA SER A 85 10.86 16.39 9.82
C SER A 85 10.06 17.68 9.61
N PRO A 86 10.70 18.87 9.63
CA PRO A 86 10.03 20.15 9.30
C PRO A 86 9.42 20.19 7.89
N ARG A 87 9.83 19.27 7.00
CA ARG A 87 9.29 19.14 5.64
C ARG A 87 8.02 18.28 5.56
N MET A 88 7.63 17.61 6.65
CA MET A 88 6.43 16.78 6.68
C MET A 88 5.20 17.59 7.08
N PRO A 89 4.01 17.27 6.55
CA PRO A 89 2.78 17.90 6.98
C PRO A 89 2.51 17.65 8.47
N VAL A 90 2.11 18.69 9.20
CA VAL A 90 1.81 18.61 10.65
C VAL A 90 0.68 17.63 10.96
N TRP A 91 -0.21 17.38 10.00
CA TRP A 91 -1.33 16.44 10.16
C TRP A 91 -0.93 14.96 9.96
N LEU A 92 0.31 14.66 9.55
CA LEU A 92 0.72 13.29 9.27
C LEU A 92 0.78 12.46 10.56
N PRO A 93 -0.03 11.40 10.71
CA PRO A 93 -0.08 10.63 11.95
C PRO A 93 1.19 9.81 12.14
N SER A 94 1.94 10.09 13.22
CA SER A 94 3.20 9.41 13.54
C SER A 94 3.03 7.95 14.00
N SER A 95 1.86 7.64 14.55
CA SER A 95 1.50 6.32 15.11
C SER A 95 0.57 5.51 14.22
N ALA A 96 0.20 6.01 13.04
CA ALA A 96 -0.68 5.26 12.15
C ALA A 96 -0.04 3.91 11.77
N PRO A 97 -0.85 2.83 11.72
CA PRO A 97 -0.36 1.55 11.23
C PRO A 97 0.09 1.68 9.77
N SER A 98 1.15 0.97 9.43
CA SER A 98 1.57 0.81 8.02
C SER A 98 0.95 -0.45 7.43
N PHE A 99 1.02 -0.60 6.11
CA PHE A 99 0.52 -1.77 5.39
C PHE A 99 1.45 -2.15 4.24
N ASN A 100 1.38 -3.42 3.80
CA ASN A 100 2.11 -3.88 2.62
C ASN A 100 1.51 -3.28 1.34
N ALA A 101 2.27 -2.45 0.64
CA ALA A 101 1.86 -1.82 -0.61
C ALA A 101 2.02 -2.74 -1.84
N GLY A 102 2.64 -3.92 -1.66
CA GLY A 102 2.80 -4.93 -2.70
C GLY A 102 1.63 -5.89 -2.83
N VAL A 103 0.61 -5.80 -1.95
CA VAL A 103 -0.63 -6.58 -2.05
C VAL A 103 -1.80 -5.69 -1.67
N MET A 104 -2.61 -5.32 -2.67
CA MET A 104 -3.72 -4.36 -2.51
C MET A 104 -4.95 -4.83 -3.30
N VAL A 105 -6.13 -4.54 -2.78
CA VAL A 105 -7.38 -4.59 -3.55
C VAL A 105 -7.97 -3.18 -3.58
N ILE A 106 -8.19 -2.66 -4.78
CA ILE A 106 -8.60 -1.29 -5.04
C ILE A 106 -10.01 -1.32 -5.65
N ASP A 107 -10.96 -0.64 -5.03
CA ASP A 107 -12.25 -0.34 -5.64
C ASP A 107 -12.10 0.85 -6.57
N MET A 108 -12.11 0.58 -7.88
CA MET A 108 -11.86 1.59 -8.91
C MET A 108 -13.05 2.50 -9.15
N ARG A 109 -14.25 2.14 -8.65
CA ARG A 109 -15.42 3.02 -8.74
C ARG A 109 -15.32 4.21 -7.79
N ALA A 110 -14.48 4.11 -6.76
CA ALA A 110 -14.29 5.13 -5.73
C ALA A 110 -12.84 5.64 -5.61
N TRP A 111 -11.93 5.20 -6.49
CA TRP A 111 -10.51 5.58 -6.57
C TRP A 111 -10.30 6.93 -7.26
#